data_AF-A0A356X1D5-F1
#
_entry.id   AF-A0A356X1D5-F1
#
_cell.length_a   1.000
_cell.length_b   1.000
_cell.length_c   1.000
_cell.angle_alpha   90.00
_cell.angle_beta   90.00
_cell.angle_gamma   90.00
#
_symmetry.space_group_name_H-M   'P 1'
#
loop_
_entity.id
_entity.type
_entity.pdbx_description
1 polymer ?
#
loop_
_entity_poly.entity_id
_entity_poly.type
_entity_poly.pdbx_seq_one_letter_code
_entity_poly.pdbx_strand_id
1 'polypeptide(L)'
;SFASMVDTMTQKQSAIVSNLFMMIAVLVFLSIDGDKIYISALAKSFELIPVTEAEIHLAGPYMLEIATYLFVIGVQIATPFMIVIFLLDVSLAIFARIMPQANMMFIALPIKIGVGIALLMLSIPYLPTAFEMMFQHLYDFIAEMLGVLAPDIN
;
A
#
# COMPACT_ATOMS: atom_id res chain seq x y z
N SER A 1 -12.57 -13.48 1.81
CA SER A 1 -13.56 -14.28 1.08
C SER A 1 -13.49 -15.70 1.63
N PHE A 2 -14.60 -16.33 2.04
CA PHE A 2 -14.60 -17.69 2.61
C PHE A 2 -14.03 -18.78 1.67
N ALA A 3 -13.82 -18.45 0.38
CA ALA A 3 -13.13 -19.31 -0.59
C ALA A 3 -11.60 -19.41 -0.37
N SER A 4 -10.94 -18.44 0.29
CA SER A 4 -9.49 -18.49 0.53
C SER A 4 -9.07 -19.38 1.70
N MET A 5 -10.04 -19.95 2.42
CA MET A 5 -9.79 -20.86 3.55
C MET A 5 -9.89 -22.33 3.15
N VAL A 6 -10.43 -22.63 1.96
CA VAL A 6 -10.76 -23.99 1.51
C VAL A 6 -9.90 -24.47 0.34
N ASP A 7 -9.25 -23.57 -0.41
CA ASP A 7 -8.39 -23.98 -1.53
C ASP A 7 -7.09 -23.15 -1.61
N THR A 8 -6.02 -23.70 -1.04
CA THR A 8 -4.65 -23.14 -1.05
C THR A 8 -4.01 -23.20 -2.45
N MET A 9 -4.59 -23.91 -3.43
CA MET A 9 -3.99 -24.06 -4.76
C MET A 9 -4.30 -22.90 -5.72
N THR A 10 -5.24 -22.01 -5.37
CA THR A 10 -5.60 -20.86 -6.21
C THR A 10 -5.44 -19.52 -5.48
N GLN A 11 -4.21 -19.18 -5.07
CA GLN A 11 -3.80 -17.84 -4.60
C GLN A 11 -3.99 -16.70 -5.64
N LYS A 12 -4.66 -16.95 -6.78
CA LYS A 12 -4.80 -16.00 -7.89
C LYS A 12 -5.81 -14.87 -7.63
N GLN A 13 -6.67 -14.98 -6.62
CA GLN A 13 -7.77 -14.02 -6.43
C GLN A 13 -7.32 -12.66 -5.87
N SER A 14 -6.10 -12.53 -5.33
CA SER A 14 -5.57 -11.25 -4.79
C SER A 14 -4.61 -10.52 -5.73
N ALA A 15 -4.21 -11.12 -6.85
CA ALA A 15 -3.08 -10.61 -7.63
C ALA A 15 -3.43 -9.42 -8.52
N ILE A 16 -4.65 -9.31 -9.04
CA ILE A 16 -4.95 -8.33 -10.12
C ILE A 16 -4.88 -6.88 -9.62
N VAL A 17 -5.61 -6.56 -8.54
CA VAL A 17 -5.61 -5.21 -7.97
C VAL A 17 -4.23 -4.89 -7.40
N SER A 18 -3.61 -5.82 -6.68
CA SER A 18 -2.24 -5.62 -6.17
C SER A 18 -1.23 -5.36 -7.29
N ASN A 19 -1.31 -6.09 -8.41
CA ASN A 19 -0.43 -5.88 -9.57
C ASN A 19 -0.68 -4.53 -10.23
N LEU A 20 -1.94 -4.09 -10.32
CA LEU A 20 -2.26 -2.76 -10.84
C LEU A 20 -1.61 -1.66 -9.99
N PHE A 21 -1.75 -1.73 -8.66
CA PHE A 21 -1.12 -0.78 -7.75
C PHE A 21 0.40 -0.84 -7.84
N MET A 22 0.99 -2.04 -7.95
CA MET A 22 2.44 -2.21 -8.12
C MET A 22 2.92 -1.63 -9.46
N MET A 23 2.20 -1.84 -10.56
CA MET A 23 2.53 -1.23 -11.84
C MET A 23 2.49 0.30 -11.76
N ILE A 24 1.44 0.87 -11.15
CA ILE A 24 1.34 2.32 -10.94
C ILE A 24 2.50 2.82 -10.08
N ALA A 25 2.82 2.14 -8.98
CA ALA A 25 3.93 2.51 -8.11
C ALA A 25 5.26 2.52 -8.86
N VAL A 26 5.53 1.52 -9.69
CA VAL A 26 6.74 1.45 -10.53
C VAL A 26 6.76 2.57 -11.57
N LEU A 27 5.62 2.84 -12.23
CA LEU A 27 5.53 3.93 -13.21
C LEU A 27 5.78 5.29 -12.56
N VAL A 28 5.21 5.54 -11.38
CA VAL A 28 5.46 6.76 -10.61
C VAL A 28 6.92 6.85 -10.18
N PHE A 29 7.49 5.75 -9.67
CA PHE A 29 8.90 5.68 -9.28
C PHE A 29 9.84 6.04 -10.45
N LEU A 30 9.56 5.52 -11.65
CA LEU A 30 10.31 5.88 -12.86
C LEU A 30 10.03 7.32 -13.31
N SER A 31 8.80 7.81 -13.15
CA SER A 31 8.42 9.18 -13.52
C SER A 31 9.12 10.25 -12.69
N ILE A 32 9.54 9.93 -11.46
CA ILE A 32 10.28 10.84 -10.58
C ILE A 32 11.80 10.65 -10.63
N ASP A 33 12.32 9.90 -11.62
CA ASP A 33 13.75 9.50 -11.69
C ASP A 33 14.22 8.81 -10.39
N GLY A 34 13.33 8.03 -9.76
CA GLY A 34 13.57 7.40 -8.46
C GLY A 34 14.75 6.43 -8.46
N ASP A 35 15.09 5.86 -9.62
CA ASP A 35 16.26 5.02 -9.84
C ASP A 35 17.57 5.78 -9.55
N LYS A 36 17.72 6.98 -10.10
CA LYS A 36 18.91 7.82 -9.89
C LYS A 36 18.99 8.30 -8.45
N ILE A 37 17.85 8.71 -7.89
CA ILE A 37 17.75 9.16 -6.50
C ILE A 37 18.18 8.03 -5.56
N TYR A 38 17.66 6.82 -5.75
CA TYR A 38 17.97 5.67 -4.91
C TYR A 38 19.45 5.28 -4.98
N ILE A 39 20.04 5.22 -6.18
CA ILE A 39 21.46 4.90 -6.34
C ILE A 39 22.34 5.96 -5.68
N SER A 40 22.01 7.25 -5.83
CA SER A 40 22.76 8.34 -5.20
C SER A 40 22.67 8.31 -3.68
N ALA A 41 21.51 7.97 -3.12
CA ALA A 41 21.30 7.83 -1.69
C ALA A 41 22.10 6.67 -1.11
N LEU A 42 22.15 5.53 -1.82
CA LEU A 42 23.00 4.40 -1.44
C LEU A 42 24.47 4.76 -1.45
N ALA A 43 24.97 5.40 -2.50
CA ALA A 43 26.37 5.84 -2.55
C ALA A 43 26.72 6.75 -1.37
N LYS A 44 25.85 7.73 -1.09
CA LYS A 44 26.02 8.66 0.03
C LYS A 44 25.95 7.98 1.40
N SER A 45 25.17 6.92 1.56
CA SER A 45 25.14 6.14 2.82
C SER A 45 26.49 5.50 3.16
N PHE A 46 27.25 5.06 2.15
CA PHE A 46 28.59 4.49 2.37
C PHE A 46 29.65 5.55 2.65
N GLU A 47 29.44 6.80 2.20
CA GLU A 47 30.30 7.93 2.56
C GLU A 47 30.04 8.43 3.98
N LEU A 48 28.75 8.47 4.38
CA LEU A 48 28.32 8.98 5.68
C LEU A 48 28.63 8.00 6.83
N ILE A 49 28.49 6.70 6.60
CA ILE A 49 28.65 5.69 7.64
C ILE A 49 29.88 4.84 7.29
N PRO A 50 31.08 5.13 7.87
CA PRO A 50 32.21 4.23 7.76
C PRO A 50 31.79 2.86 8.31
N VAL A 51 32.03 1.80 7.55
CA VAL A 51 31.63 0.42 7.89
C VAL A 51 32.15 -0.04 9.27
N THR A 52 33.16 0.64 9.80
CA THR A 52 33.79 0.41 11.10
C THR A 52 33.11 1.08 12.30
N GLU A 53 32.27 2.11 12.10
CA GLU A 53 31.69 2.94 13.19
C GLU A 53 30.15 3.01 13.17
N ALA A 54 29.50 2.16 12.36
CA ALA A 54 28.04 2.17 12.23
C ALA A 54 27.31 1.76 13.53
N GLU A 55 26.64 2.71 14.19
CA GLU A 55 25.76 2.45 15.33
C GLU A 55 24.37 1.94 14.88
N ILE A 56 24.33 0.77 14.25
CA ILE A 56 23.12 0.16 13.67
C ILE A 56 21.97 0.03 14.69
N HIS A 57 22.29 -0.05 15.98
CA HIS A 57 21.27 -0.12 17.05
C HIS A 57 20.35 1.11 17.08
N LEU A 58 20.84 2.28 16.66
CA LEU A 58 20.06 3.52 16.58
C LEU A 58 19.02 3.51 15.45
N ALA A 59 19.12 2.60 14.47
CA ALA A 59 18.17 2.49 13.36
C ALA A 59 16.84 1.82 13.74
N GLY A 60 16.77 1.11 14.88
CA GLY A 60 15.59 0.35 15.29
C GLY A 60 14.30 1.16 15.41
N PRO A 61 14.29 2.31 16.12
CA PRO A 61 13.13 3.20 16.20
C PRO A 61 12.69 3.72 14.83
N TYR A 62 13.66 4.08 13.98
CA TYR A 62 13.39 4.59 12.64
C TYR A 62 12.73 3.51 11.75
N MET A 63 13.20 2.27 11.79
CA MET A 63 12.58 1.17 11.05
C MET A 63 11.13 0.91 11.50
N LEU A 64 10.86 1.02 12.81
CA LEU A 64 9.50 0.86 13.36
C LEU A 64 8.58 2.00 12.92
N GLU A 65 9.10 3.22 12.86
CA GLU A 65 8.36 4.40 12.40
C GLU A 65 7.97 4.28 10.91
N ILE A 66 8.89 3.90 10.02
CA ILE A 66 8.56 3.64 8.60
C ILE A 66 7.49 2.55 8.49
N ALA A 67 7.65 1.44 9.22
CA ALA A 67 6.70 0.34 9.17
C ALA A 67 5.30 0.79 9.60
N THR A 68 5.22 1.62 10.65
CA THR A 68 3.97 2.21 11.14
C THR A 68 3.36 3.15 10.10
N TYR A 69 4.17 4.03 9.52
CA TYR A 69 3.75 4.97 8.48
C TYR A 69 3.18 4.26 7.25
N LEU A 70 3.89 3.26 6.73
CA LEU A 70 3.44 2.46 5.58
C LEU A 70 2.15 1.70 5.89
N PHE A 71 2.01 1.16 7.11
CA PHE A 71 0.77 0.50 7.54
C PHE A 71 -0.41 1.47 7.60
N VAL A 72 -0.22 2.64 8.21
CA VAL A 72 -1.26 3.67 8.33
C VAL A 72 -1.71 4.15 6.95
N ILE A 73 -0.78 4.42 6.03
CA ILE A 73 -1.11 4.82 4.66
C ILE A 73 -1.86 3.70 3.93
N GLY A 74 -1.37 2.47 4.03
CA GLY A 74 -2.03 1.33 3.40
C GLY A 74 -3.48 1.19 3.85
N VAL A 75 -3.74 1.35 5.16
CA VAL A 75 -5.09 1.37 5.73
C VAL A 75 -5.87 2.59 5.24
N GLN A 76 -5.27 3.78 5.19
CA GLN A 76 -5.94 5.00 4.75
C GLN A 76 -6.41 4.91 3.29
N ILE A 77 -5.57 4.36 2.40
CA ILE A 77 -5.91 4.09 1.00
C ILE A 77 -7.02 3.04 0.90
N ALA A 78 -6.99 2.00 1.74
CA ALA A 78 -8.02 0.95 1.76
C ALA A 78 -9.34 1.39 2.40
N THR A 79 -9.32 2.40 3.28
CA THR A 79 -10.46 2.87 4.07
C THR A 79 -11.71 3.16 3.24
N PRO A 80 -11.68 3.97 2.16
CA PRO A 80 -12.87 4.23 1.36
C PRO A 80 -13.49 2.96 0.75
N PHE A 81 -12.64 2.02 0.33
CA PHE A 81 -13.10 0.73 -0.19
C PHE A 81 -13.77 -0.11 0.91
N MET A 82 -13.15 -0.16 2.10
CA MET A 82 -13.69 -0.89 3.24
C MET A 82 -15.08 -0.36 3.64
N ILE A 83 -15.24 0.96 3.75
CA ILE A 83 -16.51 1.58 4.13
C ILE A 83 -17.60 1.26 3.12
N VAL A 84 -17.34 1.43 1.83
CA VAL A 84 -18.35 1.22 0.78
C VAL A 84 -18.72 -0.25 0.67
N ILE A 85 -17.75 -1.17 0.71
CA ILE A 85 -18.02 -2.60 0.66
C ILE A 85 -18.78 -3.06 1.91
N PHE A 86 -18.44 -2.52 3.09
CA PHE A 86 -19.16 -2.81 4.32
C PHE A 86 -20.63 -2.37 4.26
N LEU A 87 -20.89 -1.14 3.80
CA LEU A 87 -22.26 -0.65 3.61
C LEU A 87 -23.02 -1.48 2.58
N LEU A 88 -22.34 -1.91 1.51
CA LEU A 88 -22.91 -2.79 0.51
C LEU A 88 -23.27 -4.16 1.10
N ASP A 89 -22.42 -4.72 1.95
CA ASP A 89 -22.68 -5.98 2.66
C ASP A 89 -23.89 -5.89 3.57
N VAL A 90 -23.99 -4.81 4.36
CA VAL A 90 -25.16 -4.55 5.21
C VAL A 90 -26.43 -4.42 4.37
N SER A 91 -26.36 -3.67 3.26
CA SER A 91 -27.49 -3.48 2.36
C SER A 91 -27.96 -4.81 1.77
N LEU A 92 -27.04 -5.61 1.24
CA LEU A 92 -27.33 -6.93 0.68
C LEU A 92 -27.86 -7.90 1.75
N ALA A 93 -27.36 -7.84 2.99
CA ALA A 93 -27.88 -8.66 4.08
C ALA A 93 -29.35 -8.33 4.41
N ILE A 94 -29.72 -7.04 4.37
CA ILE A 94 -31.11 -6.61 4.54
C ILE A 94 -31.97 -7.12 3.38
N PHE A 95 -31.54 -6.95 2.13
CA PHE A 95 -32.27 -7.45 0.96
C PHE A 95 -32.45 -8.98 0.98
N ALA A 96 -31.48 -9.73 1.47
CA ALA A 96 -31.57 -11.19 1.60
C ALA A 96 -32.73 -11.63 2.50
N ARG A 97 -33.08 -10.84 3.53
CA ARG A 97 -34.25 -11.10 4.39
C ARG A 97 -35.58 -10.80 3.69
N ILE A 98 -35.59 -9.84 2.76
CA ILE A 98 -36.79 -9.40 2.04
C ILE A 98 -37.15 -10.37 0.90
N MET A 99 -36.14 -10.94 0.24
CA MET A 99 -36.31 -11.88 -0.89
C MET A 99 -35.72 -13.27 -0.56
N PRO A 100 -36.30 -14.03 0.39
CA PRO A 100 -35.76 -15.31 0.84
C PRO A 100 -35.83 -16.44 -0.21
N GLN A 101 -36.67 -16.27 -1.22
CA GLN A 101 -36.84 -17.23 -2.33
C GLN A 101 -35.81 -17.01 -3.46
N ALA A 102 -35.12 -15.86 -3.49
CA ALA A 102 -34.10 -15.57 -4.48
C ALA A 102 -32.75 -16.13 -4.02
N ASN A 103 -31.99 -16.74 -4.94
CA ASN A 103 -30.60 -17.09 -4.65
C ASN A 103 -29.75 -15.82 -4.63
N MET A 104 -29.71 -15.16 -3.47
CA MET A 104 -29.09 -13.87 -3.23
C MET A 104 -27.61 -13.82 -3.65
N MET A 105 -26.91 -14.98 -3.64
CA MET A 105 -25.52 -15.09 -4.07
C MET A 105 -25.32 -14.69 -5.54
N PHE A 106 -26.26 -15.03 -6.43
CA PHE A 106 -26.18 -14.69 -7.85
C PHE A 106 -26.37 -13.19 -8.12
N ILE A 107 -27.03 -12.46 -7.22
CA ILE A 107 -27.28 -11.02 -7.36
C ILE A 107 -26.18 -10.21 -6.65
N ALA A 108 -25.76 -10.67 -5.47
CA ALA A 108 -24.75 -10.00 -4.66
C ALA A 108 -23.39 -9.93 -5.36
N LEU A 109 -22.96 -11.00 -6.02
CA LEU A 109 -21.63 -11.07 -6.64
C LEU A 109 -21.45 -10.05 -7.78
N PRO A 110 -22.32 -9.96 -8.80
CA PRO A 110 -22.20 -8.94 -9.85
C PRO A 110 -22.23 -7.51 -9.30
N ILE A 111 -23.07 -7.24 -8.30
CA ILE A 111 -23.16 -5.90 -7.68
C ILE A 111 -21.85 -5.55 -6.97
N LYS A 112 -21.29 -6.46 -6.16
CA LYS A 112 -20.01 -6.24 -5.49
C LYS A 112 -18.88 -5.98 -6.46
N ILE A 113 -18.80 -6.75 -7.54
CA ILE A 113 -17.78 -6.56 -8.58
C ILE A 113 -17.96 -5.19 -9.26
N GLY A 114 -19.20 -4.84 -9.64
CA GLY A 114 -19.49 -3.56 -10.29
C GLY A 114 -19.13 -2.36 -9.42
N VAL A 115 -19.51 -2.38 -8.13
CA VAL A 115 -19.15 -1.33 -7.17
C VAL A 115 -17.63 -1.30 -6.95
N GLY A 116 -16.98 -2.45 -6.81
CA GLY A 116 -15.52 -2.53 -6.65
C GLY A 116 -14.76 -1.92 -7.83
N ILE A 117 -15.18 -2.22 -9.07
CA ILE A 117 -14.58 -1.62 -10.27
C ILE A 117 -14.83 -0.12 -10.33
N ALA A 118 -16.05 0.34 -10.00
CA ALA A 118 -16.38 1.78 -10.00
C ALA A 118 -15.50 2.56 -8.99
N LEU A 119 -15.30 2.00 -7.79
CA LEU A 119 -14.39 2.60 -6.80
C LEU A 119 -12.94 2.61 -7.26
N LEU A 120 -12.48 1.53 -7.89
CA LEU A 120 -11.13 1.49 -8.46
C LEU A 120 -10.95 2.57 -9.52
N MET A 121 -11.88 2.67 -10.48
CA MET A 121 -11.86 3.70 -11.52
C MET A 121 -11.83 5.12 -10.94
N LEU A 122 -12.59 5.36 -9.87
CA LEU A 122 -12.59 6.65 -9.18
C LEU A 122 -11.25 6.93 -8.48
N SER A 123 -10.55 5.89 -8.02
CA SER A 123 -9.31 6.02 -7.26
C SER A 123 -8.06 6.18 -8.14
N ILE A 124 -8.06 5.60 -9.35
CA ILE A 124 -6.94 5.66 -10.31
C ILE A 124 -6.31 7.07 -10.45
N PRO A 125 -7.06 8.16 -10.71
CA PRO A 125 -6.46 9.47 -10.92
C PRO A 125 -5.75 10.03 -9.68
N TYR A 126 -6.10 9.56 -8.48
CA TYR A 126 -5.50 10.03 -7.22
C TYR A 126 -4.28 9.21 -6.79
N LEU A 127 -4.10 8.00 -7.34
CA LEU A 127 -3.00 7.12 -6.95
C LEU A 127 -1.61 7.70 -7.25
N PRO A 128 -1.33 8.32 -8.42
CA PRO A 128 0.00 8.86 -8.70
C PRO A 128 0.46 9.87 -7.65
N THR A 129 -0.38 10.85 -7.32
CA THR A 129 -0.08 11.86 -6.30
C THR A 129 0.13 11.24 -4.92
N ALA A 130 -0.66 10.23 -4.56
CA ALA A 130 -0.47 9.50 -3.29
C ALA A 130 0.89 8.78 -3.24
N PHE A 131 1.29 8.13 -4.34
CA PHE A 131 2.58 7.47 -4.45
C PHE A 131 3.74 8.46 -4.45
N GLU A 132 3.63 9.60 -5.14
CA GLU A 132 4.65 10.66 -5.13
C GLU A 132 4.91 11.18 -3.71
N MET A 133 3.85 11.51 -2.96
CA MET A 133 3.97 11.94 -1.56
C MET A 133 4.62 10.86 -0.69
N MET A 134 4.26 9.59 -0.91
CA MET A 134 4.85 8.46 -0.17
C MET A 134 6.34 8.30 -0.47
N PHE A 135 6.76 8.43 -1.74
CA PHE A 135 8.17 8.35 -2.13
C PHE A 135 8.99 9.52 -1.58
N GLN A 136 8.42 10.74 -1.56
CA GLN A 136 9.08 11.90 -0.98
C GLN A 136 9.30 11.72 0.53
N HIS A 137 8.28 11.31 1.29
CA HIS A 137 8.44 11.05 2.72
C HIS A 137 9.44 9.92 2.99
N LEU A 138 9.47 8.87 2.16
CA LEU A 138 10.47 7.82 2.31
C LEU A 138 11.90 8.34 2.09
N TYR A 139 12.09 9.26 1.13
CA TYR A 139 13.39 9.89 0.88
C TYR A 139 13.85 10.73 2.08
N ASP A 140 12.99 11.62 2.57
CA ASP A 140 13.29 12.48 3.72
C ASP A 140 13.63 11.66 4.96
N PHE A 141 12.86 10.58 5.17
CA PHE A 141 13.07 9.67 6.28
C PHE A 141 14.42 8.94 6.21
N ILE A 142 14.80 8.43 5.03
CA ILE A 142 16.11 7.78 4.85
C ILE A 142 17.23 8.80 5.08
N ALA A 143 17.08 10.04 4.63
CA ALA A 143 18.07 11.09 4.85
C ALA A 143 18.24 11.41 6.34
N GLU A 144 17.14 11.51 7.10
CA GLU A 144 17.17 11.74 8.55
C GLU A 144 17.82 10.56 9.30
N MET A 145 17.42 9.33 8.96
CA MET A 145 17.99 8.13 9.55
C MET A 145 19.50 8.03 9.30
N LEU A 146 19.96 8.31 8.07
CA LEU A 146 21.39 8.32 7.74
C LEU A 146 22.16 9.42 8.50
N GLY A 147 21.54 10.59 8.74
CA GLY A 147 22.14 11.66 9.53
C GLY A 147 22.33 11.29 10.99
N VAL A 148 21.38 10.58 11.59
CA VAL A 148 21.46 10.11 12.99
C VAL A 148 22.48 8.99 13.16
N LEU A 149 22.66 8.16 12.13
CA LEU A 149 23.64 7.06 12.13
C LEU A 149 25.09 7.53 11.89
N ALA A 150 25.30 8.79 11.51
CA ALA A 150 26.61 9.40 11.28
C ALA A 150 26.79 10.70 12.09
N PRO A 151 26.82 10.63 13.43
CA PRO A 151 26.85 11.83 14.29
C PRO A 151 28.15 12.67 14.20
N ASP A 152 29.25 12.12 13.66
CA ASP A 152 30.60 12.72 13.74
C ASP A 152 31.09 13.42 12.44
N ILE A 153 30.19 13.92 11.59
CA ILE A 153 30.57 14.86 10.52
C ILE A 153 30.12 16.28 10.88
N ASN A 154 30.82 16.88 11.84
CA ASN A 154 30.84 18.32 12.07
C ASN A 154 32.27 18.78 12.43
#